data_AF-A0A5N6K7K5-F1
#
_entry.id   AF-A0A5N6K7K5-F1
#
_cell.length_a   1.000
_cell.length_b   1.000
_cell.length_c   1.000
_cell.angle_alpha   90.00
_cell.angle_beta   90.00
_cell.angle_gamma   90.00
#
_symmetry.space_group_name_H-M   'P 1'
#
loop_
_entity.id
_entity.type
_entity.pdbx_description
1 polymer ?
#
loop_
_entity_poly.entity_id
_entity_poly.type
_entity_poly.pdbx_seq_one_letter_code
_entity_poly.pdbx_strand_id
1 'polypeptide(L)'
;MQNASALTRSGDVANINQSTGRKPRNSSPALAARLMGETQQGGAISRNSKPHLFIMGLFGSSQASLPPPKISADGAPIAPDRSQRSKCWEARDAYFRCLDKDGIIDSITENDKAERSCGTEARGFEKNCATSWVQYFKKRRVMEYQRDQTLRKLKAEGAQEMPGVIGAGAPGQKP
;
A
#
# COMPACT_ATOMS: atom_id res chain seq x y z
N MET A 1 44.40 16.46 -52.01
CA MET A 1 43.32 16.41 -51.00
C MET A 1 43.36 15.03 -50.38
N GLN A 2 43.96 14.91 -49.20
CA GLN A 2 44.11 13.66 -48.46
C GLN A 2 43.16 13.72 -47.28
N ASN A 3 42.33 12.71 -47.07
CA ASN A 3 41.93 12.26 -45.74
C ASN A 3 41.47 10.80 -45.79
N ALA A 4 41.91 10.08 -44.78
CA ALA A 4 42.15 8.65 -44.77
C ALA A 4 41.06 7.88 -44.01
N SER A 5 40.95 6.60 -44.38
CA SER A 5 40.76 5.43 -43.52
C SER A 5 39.67 5.43 -42.43
N ALA A 6 38.64 4.60 -42.63
CA ALA A 6 37.95 3.92 -41.54
C ALA A 6 37.73 2.42 -41.90
N LEU A 7 38.59 1.57 -41.36
CA LEU A 7 38.44 0.12 -41.14
C LEU A 7 38.45 -0.02 -39.60
N THR A 8 37.47 -0.63 -38.92
CA THR A 8 37.28 -2.07 -38.62
C THR A 8 35.88 -2.21 -37.96
N ARG A 9 34.96 -3.15 -38.21
CA ARG A 9 34.86 -4.64 -38.33
C ARG A 9 34.90 -5.42 -36.99
N SER A 10 33.89 -6.30 -36.87
CA SER A 10 33.64 -7.42 -35.92
C SER A 10 32.75 -7.07 -34.72
N GLY A 11 31.57 -7.66 -34.52
CA GLY A 11 31.31 -9.10 -34.28
C GLY A 11 31.42 -9.32 -32.76
N ASP A 12 30.40 -9.71 -32.00
CA ASP A 12 29.70 -10.98 -32.10
C ASP A 12 28.38 -11.01 -31.30
N VAL A 13 27.49 -11.85 -31.82
CA VAL A 13 26.21 -12.29 -31.27
C VAL A 13 26.43 -13.55 -30.41
N ALA A 14 25.56 -13.73 -29.41
CA ALA A 14 25.25 -14.94 -28.63
C ALA A 14 26.03 -15.19 -27.32
N ASN A 15 25.29 -15.31 -26.22
CA ASN A 15 25.34 -16.55 -25.43
C ASN A 15 24.00 -16.81 -24.70
N ILE A 16 23.49 -18.02 -24.90
CA ILE A 16 22.24 -18.59 -24.42
C ILE A 16 22.60 -19.65 -23.35
N ASN A 17 22.12 -19.43 -22.12
CA ASN A 17 21.48 -20.42 -21.23
C ASN A 17 22.29 -21.55 -20.52
N GLN A 18 21.80 -21.86 -19.31
CA GLN A 18 21.99 -23.05 -18.46
C GLN A 18 23.38 -23.20 -17.77
N SER A 19 23.49 -23.51 -16.48
CA SER A 19 22.85 -24.65 -15.81
C SER A 19 23.04 -24.67 -14.26
N THR A 20 22.17 -25.42 -13.58
CA THR A 20 22.43 -26.25 -12.36
C THR A 20 22.51 -25.61 -10.95
N GLY A 21 21.40 -25.73 -10.21
CA GLY A 21 21.32 -26.62 -9.03
C GLY A 21 21.94 -26.22 -7.69
N ARG A 22 21.10 -25.93 -6.69
CA ARG A 22 21.08 -26.66 -5.40
C ARG A 22 19.92 -26.20 -4.50
N LYS A 23 19.03 -27.15 -4.20
CA LYS A 23 18.13 -27.13 -3.05
C LYS A 23 18.86 -27.75 -1.87
N PRO A 24 18.62 -27.29 -0.63
CA PRO A 24 18.50 -28.25 0.46
C PRO A 24 17.11 -28.19 1.12
N ARG A 25 16.51 -29.38 1.20
CA ARG A 25 15.47 -29.76 2.15
C ARG A 25 16.16 -30.30 3.41
N ASN A 26 15.38 -30.37 4.50
CA ASN A 26 15.63 -30.98 5.82
C ASN A 26 16.02 -29.96 6.90
N SER A 27 15.50 -29.99 8.12
CA SER A 27 14.55 -30.88 8.81
C SER A 27 14.39 -30.33 10.24
N SER A 28 13.18 -30.34 10.80
CA SER A 28 12.96 -30.22 12.27
C SER A 28 13.61 -31.40 13.01
N PRO A 29 13.93 -31.28 14.31
CA PRO A 29 12.93 -31.54 15.37
C PRO A 29 13.04 -30.65 16.63
N ALA A 30 12.10 -30.89 17.54
CA ALA A 30 11.71 -30.15 18.73
C ALA A 30 12.62 -30.32 19.98
N LEU A 31 12.15 -29.72 21.10
CA LEU A 31 12.55 -29.84 22.53
C LEU A 31 13.61 -28.79 22.97
N ALA A 32 13.52 -28.06 24.09
CA ALA A 32 12.75 -28.12 25.34
C ALA A 32 12.72 -26.69 25.96
N ALA A 33 11.61 -26.18 26.51
CA ALA A 33 11.16 -26.23 27.91
C ALA A 33 11.67 -25.12 28.88
N ARG A 34 10.68 -24.37 29.43
CA ARG A 34 10.50 -23.84 30.81
C ARG A 34 11.57 -22.90 31.46
N LEU A 35 11.14 -21.71 31.94
CA LEU A 35 10.91 -21.35 33.36
C LEU A 35 10.73 -19.81 33.58
N MET A 36 10.16 -19.47 34.76
CA MET A 36 9.72 -18.17 35.34
C MET A 36 8.22 -17.88 35.07
N GLY A 37 7.29 -18.03 36.03
CA GLY A 37 7.31 -17.73 37.47
C GLY A 37 6.53 -16.41 37.67
N GLU A 38 5.20 -16.45 37.84
CA GLU A 38 4.46 -16.49 39.12
C GLU A 38 4.40 -15.13 39.83
N THR A 39 3.26 -14.42 39.71
CA THR A 39 2.60 -13.54 40.72
C THR A 39 1.46 -12.76 40.04
N GLN A 40 0.51 -12.15 40.74
CA GLN A 40 -0.59 -12.65 41.56
C GLN A 40 -1.60 -11.47 41.66
N GLN A 41 -2.90 -11.78 41.75
CA GLN A 41 -3.99 -10.98 42.33
C GLN A 41 -4.38 -9.59 41.74
N GLY A 42 -5.62 -9.55 41.24
CA GLY A 42 -6.74 -8.94 41.96
C GLY A 42 -6.60 -7.49 42.43
N GLY A 43 -7.26 -6.57 41.71
CA GLY A 43 -7.51 -5.21 42.16
C GLY A 43 -8.83 -4.68 41.59
N ALA A 44 -9.91 -4.83 42.35
CA ALA A 44 -11.18 -4.18 42.08
C ALA A 44 -11.07 -2.70 42.46
N ILE A 45 -11.12 -1.80 41.47
CA ILE A 45 -11.24 -0.37 41.72
C ILE A 45 -12.71 0.03 41.53
N SER A 46 -13.45 -0.01 42.63
CA SER A 46 -14.73 0.65 42.78
C SER A 46 -14.53 2.16 42.75
N ARG A 47 -15.12 2.86 41.78
CA ARG A 47 -15.37 4.31 41.86
C ARG A 47 -16.79 4.61 41.38
N ASN A 48 -17.73 4.45 42.29
CA ASN A 48 -18.98 5.19 42.24
C ASN A 48 -18.71 6.59 42.81
N SER A 49 -18.70 7.63 41.95
CA SER A 49 -19.14 8.98 42.34
C SER A 49 -19.33 9.87 41.11
N LYS A 50 -20.60 9.97 40.71
CA LYS A 50 -21.34 11.09 40.09
C LYS A 50 -20.86 11.77 38.78
N PRO A 51 -21.82 12.06 37.88
CA PRO A 51 -21.58 12.65 36.57
C PRO A 51 -21.38 14.17 36.67
N HIS A 52 -20.22 14.66 36.27
CA HIS A 52 -20.08 16.08 35.95
C HIS A 52 -20.40 16.29 34.48
N LEU A 53 -21.57 16.90 34.25
CA LEU A 53 -21.97 17.55 33.02
C LEU A 53 -20.80 18.39 32.47
N PHE A 54 -20.22 17.96 31.35
CA PHE A 54 -19.65 18.85 30.35
C PHE A 54 -20.36 18.57 29.04
N ILE A 55 -21.31 19.46 28.79
CA ILE A 55 -22.19 19.55 27.65
C ILE A 55 -21.53 20.51 26.64
N MET A 56 -21.65 20.15 25.35
CA MET A 56 -21.36 20.91 24.11
C MET A 56 -19.99 20.75 23.42
N GLY A 57 -19.97 19.75 22.52
CA GLY A 57 -19.03 19.59 21.41
C GLY A 57 -19.64 18.67 20.35
N LEU A 58 -20.80 19.09 19.84
CA LEU A 58 -21.69 18.42 18.89
C LEU A 58 -20.98 18.11 17.55
N PHE A 59 -20.32 16.94 17.46
CA PHE A 59 -19.96 16.31 16.17
C PHE A 59 -21.23 15.84 15.45
N GLY A 60 -22.04 16.80 15.01
CA GLY A 60 -23.09 16.59 14.04
C GLY A 60 -22.46 16.54 12.65
N SER A 61 -22.29 15.34 12.10
CA SER A 61 -22.04 15.16 10.68
C SER A 61 -23.02 14.15 10.13
N SER A 62 -23.87 14.66 9.26
CA SER A 62 -24.96 14.00 8.56
C SER A 62 -24.52 12.67 7.95
N GLN A 63 -25.35 11.65 8.12
CA GLN A 63 -25.21 10.34 7.50
C GLN A 63 -25.16 10.48 5.97
N ALA A 64 -24.03 10.14 5.36
CA ALA A 64 -23.97 9.68 3.98
C ALA A 64 -24.31 8.17 4.00
N SER A 65 -25.42 7.80 3.38
CA SER A 65 -25.94 6.43 3.33
C SER A 65 -25.05 5.53 2.46
N LEU A 66 -24.01 4.97 3.08
CA LEU A 66 -23.31 3.79 2.56
C LEU A 66 -24.10 2.52 2.90
N PRO A 67 -24.09 1.48 2.05
CA PRO A 67 -24.77 0.23 2.33
C PRO A 67 -24.25 -0.39 3.64
N PRO A 68 -25.13 -0.94 4.48
CA PRO A 68 -24.77 -1.42 5.80
C PRO A 68 -23.71 -2.54 5.71
N PRO A 69 -22.69 -2.52 6.60
CA PRO A 69 -21.72 -3.60 6.67
C PRO A 69 -22.47 -4.89 6.98
N LYS A 70 -22.12 -5.97 6.29
CA LYS A 70 -22.64 -7.30 6.64
C LYS A 70 -22.09 -7.62 8.04
N ILE A 71 -22.97 -7.65 9.03
CA ILE A 71 -22.67 -7.96 10.42
C ILE A 71 -22.77 -9.48 10.57
N SER A 72 -21.75 -10.12 11.16
CA SER A 72 -21.80 -11.56 11.46
C SER A 72 -22.83 -11.79 12.55
N ALA A 73 -23.29 -13.03 12.74
CA ALA A 73 -24.17 -13.39 13.87
C ALA A 73 -23.63 -12.90 15.23
N ASP A 74 -22.31 -12.73 15.36
CA ASP A 74 -21.61 -12.28 16.56
C ASP A 74 -21.48 -10.74 16.70
N GLY A 75 -22.12 -9.94 15.85
CA GLY A 75 -22.06 -8.48 15.94
C GLY A 75 -20.74 -7.84 15.48
N ALA A 76 -19.73 -8.66 15.14
CA ALA A 76 -18.48 -8.19 14.56
C ALA A 76 -18.65 -7.84 13.07
N PRO A 77 -18.06 -6.73 12.59
CA PRO A 77 -17.99 -6.45 11.15
C PRO A 77 -17.31 -7.63 10.43
N ILE A 78 -17.97 -8.25 9.43
CA ILE A 78 -17.29 -9.26 8.59
C ILE A 78 -16.06 -8.60 7.99
N ALA A 79 -14.88 -9.09 8.36
CA ALA A 79 -13.66 -8.74 7.65
C ALA A 79 -13.83 -9.16 6.19
N PRO A 80 -13.60 -8.27 5.20
CA PRO A 80 -13.70 -8.64 3.80
C PRO A 80 -12.77 -9.83 3.54
N ASP A 81 -13.34 -10.89 2.95
CA ASP A 81 -12.67 -12.15 2.71
C ASP A 81 -11.32 -11.94 1.99
N ARG A 82 -10.29 -12.69 2.39
CA ARG A 82 -8.90 -12.51 1.90
C ARG A 82 -8.83 -12.60 0.37
N SER A 83 -9.69 -13.42 -0.22
CA SER A 83 -9.83 -13.59 -1.67
C SER A 83 -10.39 -12.35 -2.40
N GLN A 84 -11.23 -11.55 -1.75
CA GLN A 84 -11.78 -10.33 -2.33
C GLN A 84 -10.73 -9.21 -2.34
N ARG A 85 -9.88 -9.18 -1.31
CA ARG A 85 -8.79 -8.21 -1.21
C ARG A 85 -7.72 -8.43 -2.28
N SER A 86 -7.39 -9.69 -2.60
CA SER A 86 -6.44 -9.98 -3.70
C SER A 86 -6.99 -9.51 -5.05
N LYS A 87 -8.27 -9.78 -5.35
CA LYS A 87 -8.93 -9.29 -6.57
C LYS A 87 -8.97 -7.77 -6.65
N CYS A 88 -9.19 -7.09 -5.52
CA CYS A 88 -9.13 -5.64 -5.45
C CYS A 88 -7.73 -5.09 -5.81
N TRP A 89 -6.66 -5.70 -5.29
CA TRP A 89 -5.29 -5.30 -5.64
C TRP A 89 -4.94 -5.56 -7.11
N GLU A 90 -5.38 -6.70 -7.66
CA GLU A 90 -5.20 -7.01 -9.09
C GLU A 90 -5.92 -5.99 -9.99
N ALA A 91 -7.16 -5.64 -9.65
CA ALA A 91 -7.93 -4.63 -10.38
C ALA A 91 -7.32 -3.23 -10.25
N ARG A 92 -6.82 -2.86 -9.06
CA ARG A 92 -6.07 -1.62 -8.82
C ARG A 92 -4.84 -1.53 -9.72
N ASP A 93 -4.04 -2.59 -9.75
CA ASP A 93 -2.77 -2.60 -10.48
C ASP A 93 -3.03 -2.58 -11.99
N ALA A 94 -4.10 -3.21 -12.47
CA ALA A 94 -4.54 -3.12 -13.86
C ALA A 94 -4.93 -1.68 -14.25
N TYR A 95 -5.71 -0.99 -13.41
CA TYR A 95 -6.10 0.39 -13.62
C TYR A 95 -4.89 1.34 -13.62
N PHE A 96 -4.01 1.22 -12.63
CA PHE A 96 -2.80 2.06 -12.54
C PHE A 96 -1.81 1.82 -13.67
N ARG A 97 -1.65 0.57 -14.13
CA ARG A 97 -0.86 0.28 -15.33
C ARG A 97 -1.42 0.95 -16.58
N CYS A 98 -2.73 1.08 -16.71
CA CYS A 98 -3.33 1.81 -17.83
C CYS A 98 -2.99 3.30 -17.72
N LEU A 99 -3.23 3.90 -16.54
CA LEU A 99 -2.89 5.31 -16.30
C LEU A 99 -1.40 5.63 -16.55
N ASP A 100 -0.49 4.72 -16.19
CA ASP A 100 0.95 4.89 -16.42
C ASP A 100 1.30 4.90 -17.91
N LYS A 101 0.60 4.12 -18.74
CA LYS A 101 0.79 4.11 -20.20
C LYS A 101 0.35 5.42 -20.84
N ASP A 102 -0.72 6.02 -20.33
CA ASP A 102 -1.28 7.28 -20.85
C ASP A 102 -0.68 8.53 -20.18
N GLY A 103 0.27 8.35 -19.25
CA GLY A 103 0.93 9.45 -18.54
C GLY A 103 0.00 10.23 -17.61
N ILE A 104 -1.02 9.57 -17.05
CA ILE A 104 -2.01 10.19 -16.16
C ILE A 104 -1.63 9.88 -14.70
N ILE A 105 -1.18 10.88 -13.96
CA ILE A 105 -0.78 10.70 -12.56
C ILE A 105 -1.97 10.95 -11.63
N ASP A 106 -2.68 12.05 -11.85
CA ASP A 106 -3.84 12.45 -11.06
C ASP A 106 -5.14 12.13 -11.79
N SER A 107 -5.70 10.95 -11.50
CA SER A 107 -7.00 10.55 -12.04
C SER A 107 -8.20 11.12 -11.27
N ILE A 108 -7.99 11.96 -10.25
CA ILE A 108 -9.06 12.61 -9.48
C ILE A 108 -9.45 13.91 -10.15
N THR A 109 -8.45 14.74 -10.50
CA THR A 109 -8.67 15.99 -11.22
C THR A 109 -8.98 15.74 -12.69
N GLU A 110 -8.24 14.84 -13.34
CA GLU A 110 -8.40 14.50 -14.76
C GLU A 110 -9.29 13.26 -14.96
N ASN A 111 -10.46 13.23 -14.32
CA ASN A 111 -11.35 12.06 -14.37
C ASN A 111 -11.83 11.76 -15.79
N ASP A 112 -12.20 12.78 -16.58
CA ASP A 112 -12.63 12.61 -17.98
C ASP A 112 -11.55 11.95 -18.86
N LYS A 113 -10.29 12.34 -18.66
CA LYS A 113 -9.15 11.78 -19.42
C LYS A 113 -8.89 10.32 -19.01
N ALA A 114 -8.98 10.04 -17.71
CA ALA A 114 -8.84 8.70 -17.17
C ALA A 114 -9.98 7.77 -17.62
N GLU A 115 -11.22 8.25 -17.70
CA GLU A 115 -12.35 7.45 -18.19
C GLU A 115 -12.28 7.17 -19.69
N ARG A 116 -11.83 8.14 -20.49
CA ARG A 116 -11.65 7.94 -21.94
C ARG A 116 -10.58 6.91 -22.27
N SER A 117 -9.50 6.90 -21.50
CA SER A 117 -8.33 6.04 -21.79
C SER A 117 -8.40 4.69 -21.07
N CYS A 118 -8.87 4.69 -19.81
CA CYS A 118 -8.83 3.55 -18.89
C CYS A 118 -10.20 3.24 -18.27
N GLY A 119 -11.30 3.61 -18.92
CA GLY A 119 -12.66 3.46 -18.38
C GLY A 119 -13.10 2.01 -18.16
N THR A 120 -12.51 1.04 -18.84
CA THR A 120 -12.81 -0.39 -18.65
C THR A 120 -12.20 -0.89 -17.33
N GLU A 121 -10.94 -0.56 -17.11
CA GLU A 121 -10.16 -0.89 -15.92
C GLU A 121 -10.68 -0.12 -14.70
N ALA A 122 -11.11 1.14 -14.88
CA ALA A 122 -11.74 1.94 -13.82
C ALA A 122 -13.02 1.27 -13.29
N ARG A 123 -13.89 0.78 -14.19
CA ARG A 123 -15.08 0.02 -13.80
C ARG A 123 -14.73 -1.30 -13.13
N GLY A 124 -13.69 -2.00 -13.61
CA GLY A 124 -13.17 -3.21 -12.96
C GLY A 124 -12.65 -2.94 -11.55
N PHE A 125 -11.97 -1.82 -11.34
CA PHE A 125 -11.46 -1.39 -10.05
C PHE A 125 -12.59 -1.06 -9.07
N GLU A 126 -13.60 -0.31 -9.52
CA GLU A 126 -14.75 0.08 -8.70
C GLU A 126 -15.69 -1.08 -8.39
N LYS A 127 -15.77 -2.09 -9.27
CA LYS A 127 -16.56 -3.31 -9.04
C LYS A 127 -15.92 -4.25 -8.03
N ASN A 128 -14.59 -4.37 -8.03
CA ASN A 128 -13.87 -5.35 -7.22
C ASN A 128 -13.36 -4.79 -5.88
N CYS A 129 -13.28 -3.47 -5.73
CA CYS A 129 -12.83 -2.82 -4.49
C CYS A 129 -13.97 -2.09 -3.76
N ALA A 130 -13.82 -1.92 -2.44
CA ALA A 130 -14.66 -1.00 -1.69
C ALA A 130 -14.45 0.45 -2.15
N THR A 131 -15.51 1.24 -2.21
CA THR A 131 -15.46 2.65 -2.65
C THR A 131 -14.48 3.49 -1.84
N SER A 132 -14.40 3.27 -0.53
CA SER A 132 -13.42 3.93 0.35
C SER A 132 -11.97 3.59 -0.02
N TRP A 133 -11.71 2.37 -0.45
CA TRP A 133 -10.38 1.92 -0.88
C TRP A 133 -10.01 2.54 -2.24
N VAL A 134 -10.95 2.57 -3.18
CA VAL A 134 -10.76 3.22 -4.49
C VAL A 134 -10.36 4.68 -4.31
N GLN A 135 -11.12 5.43 -3.51
CA GLN A 135 -10.85 6.84 -3.25
C GLN A 135 -9.50 7.04 -2.54
N TYR A 136 -9.18 6.18 -1.56
CA TYR A 136 -7.91 6.23 -0.86
C TYR A 136 -6.72 5.99 -1.81
N PHE A 137 -6.77 4.96 -2.66
CA PHE A 137 -5.67 4.64 -3.57
C PHE A 137 -5.48 5.71 -4.64
N LYS A 138 -6.57 6.26 -5.20
CA LYS A 138 -6.49 7.39 -6.15
C LYS A 138 -5.78 8.58 -5.50
N LYS A 139 -6.14 8.94 -4.26
CA LYS A 139 -5.51 10.05 -3.51
C LYS A 139 -4.05 9.75 -3.17
N ARG A 140 -3.77 8.52 -2.74
CA ARG A 140 -2.41 8.11 -2.35
C ARG A 140 -1.44 8.24 -3.51
N ARG A 141 -1.82 7.82 -4.71
CA ARG A 141 -0.99 7.95 -5.91
C ARG A 141 -0.55 9.41 -6.16
N VAL A 142 -1.47 10.37 -6.03
CA VAL A 142 -1.16 11.81 -6.19
C VAL A 142 -0.25 12.31 -5.07
N MET A 143 -0.54 11.94 -3.83
CA MET A 143 0.26 12.37 -2.69
C MET A 143 1.69 11.83 -2.75
N GLU A 144 1.88 10.54 -3.05
CA GLU A 144 3.22 9.94 -3.18
C GLU A 144 3.98 10.59 -4.34
N TYR A 145 3.31 10.87 -5.47
CA TYR A 145 3.94 11.61 -6.56
C TYR A 145 4.41 13.01 -6.13
N GLN A 146 3.58 13.77 -5.42
CA GLN A 146 3.95 15.10 -4.92
C GLN A 146 5.07 15.03 -3.88
N ARG A 147 5.06 14.01 -3.01
CA ARG A 147 6.13 13.73 -2.05
C ARG A 147 7.43 13.50 -2.80
N ASP A 148 7.44 12.63 -3.80
CA ASP A 148 8.62 12.34 -4.61
C ASP A 148 9.13 13.58 -5.36
N GLN A 149 8.25 14.39 -5.95
CA GLN A 149 8.67 15.64 -6.60
C GLN A 149 9.30 16.62 -5.60
N THR A 150 8.74 16.72 -4.40
CA THR A 150 9.27 17.59 -3.34
C THR A 150 10.64 17.10 -2.87
N LEU A 151 10.78 15.80 -2.63
CA LEU A 151 12.05 15.18 -2.27
C LEU A 151 13.11 15.37 -3.36
N ARG A 152 12.74 15.25 -4.64
CA ARG A 152 13.64 15.50 -5.77
C ARG A 152 14.13 16.95 -5.79
N LYS A 153 13.25 17.93 -5.54
CA LYS A 153 13.62 19.35 -5.47
C LYS A 153 14.58 19.65 -4.32
N LEU A 154 14.25 19.18 -3.11
CA LEU A 154 15.10 19.35 -1.93
C LEU A 154 16.51 18.77 -2.14
N LYS A 155 16.59 17.58 -2.76
CA LYS A 155 17.87 16.96 -3.11
C LYS A 155 18.68 17.80 -4.11
N ALA A 156 18.00 18.40 -5.10
CA ALA A 156 18.64 19.29 -6.07
C ALA A 156 19.12 20.61 -5.45
N GLU A 157 18.42 21.11 -4.43
CA GLU A 157 18.79 22.31 -3.66
C GLU A 157 19.91 22.05 -2.63
N GLY A 158 20.45 20.82 -2.57
CA GLY A 158 21.56 20.47 -1.68
C GLY A 158 21.14 20.18 -0.25
N ALA A 159 19.85 19.96 0.01
CA ALA A 159 19.38 19.54 1.32
C ALA A 159 19.94 18.15 1.65
N GLN A 160 20.71 18.05 2.73
CA GLN A 160 21.20 16.78 3.24
C GLN A 160 20.07 16.07 4.00
N GLU A 161 19.83 14.81 3.66
CA GLU A 161 18.93 13.94 4.42
C GLU A 161 19.53 13.77 5.83
N MET A 162 18.85 14.29 6.85
CA MET A 162 19.27 14.08 8.23
C MET A 162 19.13 12.59 8.57
N PRO A 163 20.22 11.88 8.92
CA PRO A 163 20.10 10.53 9.42
C PRO A 163 19.54 10.59 10.85
N GLY A 164 18.21 10.47 10.97
CA GLY A 164 17.54 10.55 12.27
C GLY A 164 16.06 10.24 12.20
N VAL A 165 15.69 9.05 12.67
CA VAL A 165 14.35 8.50 12.98
C VAL A 165 13.18 9.50 12.81
N ILE A 166 12.69 9.64 11.59
CA ILE A 166 11.33 10.12 11.34
C ILE A 166 10.52 8.90 10.93
N GLY A 167 10.06 8.16 11.94
CA GLY A 167 9.21 6.98 11.77
C GLY A 167 9.92 5.81 11.09
N ALA A 168 10.84 5.16 11.79
CA ALA A 168 11.08 3.75 11.53
C ALA A 168 9.74 3.03 11.74
N GLY A 169 9.05 2.70 10.65
CA GLY A 169 7.92 1.78 10.68
C GLY A 169 8.37 0.57 11.49
N ALA A 170 7.60 0.22 12.52
CA ALA A 170 7.83 -0.98 13.30
C ALA A 170 8.06 -2.15 12.32
N PRO A 171 9.03 -3.05 12.60
CA PRO A 171 9.37 -4.14 11.68
C PRO A 171 8.11 -4.97 11.42
N GLY A 172 7.57 -4.88 10.19
CA GLY A 172 6.37 -5.64 9.81
C GLY A 172 5.44 -4.99 8.78
N GLN A 173 5.60 -3.73 8.39
CA GLN A 173 4.74 -3.12 7.37
C GLN A 173 5.35 -3.27 5.97
N LYS A 174 4.98 -4.38 5.31
CA LYS A 174 5.22 -4.61 3.88
C LYS A 174 4.30 -3.68 3.05
N PRO A 175 4.78 -3.12 1.92
CA PRO A 175 4.07 -2.14 1.09
C PRO A 175 2.69 -2.60 0.59
#